data_AF-A0A7V8JM96-F1
#
_entry.id   AF-A0A7V8JM96-F1
#
_cell.length_a   1.000
_cell.length_b   1.000
_cell.length_c   1.000
_cell.angle_alpha   90.00
_cell.angle_beta   90.00
_cell.angle_gamma   90.00
#
_symmetry.space_group_name_H-M   'P 1'
#
loop_
_entity.id
_entity.type
_entity.pdbx_description
1 polymer ?
#
loop_
_entity_poly.entity_id
_entity_poly.type
_entity_poly.pdbx_seq_one_letter_code
_entity_poly.pdbx_strand_id
1 'polypeptide(L)'
;MTVTVSAATALSRAAAGLAIAALLLFMALALATQFVRTDLDWVQATLSLYLHGPWGLALRTAYCLLALAIAVLGLALYRSSHGPRRSAAAPLLFVLSALGLATVAIGDSWLPQWTPLLAPFIHGLAANTAFLCASTGMLLQAWYLRREPGWAGLAGQLWGWAWLAFVLLWLHVLWRGPPRGAGQKLVIVVIAGWLLCLAWGLWRRSQQPVAVHAAHTCHGVSCAHSNKDPN
;
A
#
# COMPACT_ATOMS: atom_id res chain seq x y z
N MET A 1 21.49 -14.42 -16.69
CA MET A 1 20.44 -13.37 -16.73
C MET A 1 19.02 -13.93 -16.52
N THR A 2 18.69 -15.14 -17.00
CA THR A 2 17.37 -15.76 -16.83
C THR A 2 17.04 -16.15 -15.37
N VAL A 3 18.01 -16.67 -14.61
CA VAL A 3 17.82 -17.05 -13.20
C VAL A 3 17.51 -15.85 -12.29
N THR A 4 18.19 -14.72 -12.52
CA THR A 4 18.02 -13.49 -11.72
C THR A 4 16.67 -12.81 -11.94
N VAL A 5 16.11 -12.89 -13.15
CA VAL A 5 14.78 -12.34 -13.47
C VAL A 5 13.67 -13.17 -12.81
N SER A 6 13.82 -14.50 -12.78
CA SER A 6 12.84 -15.41 -12.15
C SER A 6 12.78 -15.26 -10.61
N ALA A 7 13.92 -15.03 -9.96
CA ALA A 7 13.96 -14.79 -8.52
C ALA A 7 13.33 -13.43 -8.13
N ALA A 8 13.57 -12.38 -8.94
CA ALA A 8 13.02 -11.04 -8.69
C ALA A 8 11.50 -10.97 -8.85
N THR A 9 10.93 -11.70 -9.82
CA THR A 9 9.48 -11.81 -10.01
C THR A 9 8.82 -12.63 -8.90
N ALA A 10 9.44 -13.74 -8.49
CA ALA A 10 8.96 -14.56 -7.37
C ALA A 10 8.93 -13.77 -6.04
N LEU A 11 9.98 -12.99 -5.76
CA LEU A 11 10.04 -12.13 -4.58
C LEU A 11 8.97 -11.04 -4.61
N SER A 12 8.77 -10.40 -5.76
CA SER A 12 7.73 -9.37 -5.94
C SER A 12 6.32 -9.95 -5.76
N ARG A 13 6.10 -11.19 -6.21
CA ARG A 13 4.84 -11.92 -6.02
C ARG A 13 4.58 -12.26 -4.54
N ALA A 14 5.59 -12.78 -3.85
CA ALA A 14 5.49 -13.09 -2.43
C ALA A 14 5.25 -11.82 -1.60
N ALA A 15 5.97 -10.74 -1.90
CA ALA A 15 5.78 -9.43 -1.29
C ALA A 15 4.36 -8.87 -1.51
N ALA A 16 3.86 -8.93 -2.74
CA ALA A 16 2.50 -8.49 -3.06
C ALA A 16 1.43 -9.34 -2.36
N GLY A 17 1.59 -10.67 -2.34
CA GLY A 17 0.70 -11.60 -1.65
C GLY A 17 0.66 -11.37 -0.14
N LEU A 18 1.84 -11.20 0.49
CA LEU A 18 1.96 -10.86 1.90
C LEU A 18 1.31 -9.50 2.21
N ALA A 19 1.52 -8.50 1.35
CA ALA A 19 0.91 -7.18 1.53
C ALA A 19 -0.62 -7.24 1.44
N ILE A 20 -1.17 -8.00 0.49
CA ILE A 20 -2.62 -8.24 0.37
C ILE A 20 -3.16 -8.92 1.64
N ALA A 21 -2.50 -10.00 2.08
CA ALA A 21 -2.92 -10.74 3.27
C ALA A 21 -2.89 -9.85 4.53
N ALA A 22 -1.84 -9.04 4.71
CA ALA A 22 -1.72 -8.12 5.82
C ALA A 22 -2.78 -7.00 5.78
N LEU A 23 -3.06 -6.42 4.61
CA LEU A 23 -4.11 -5.42 4.43
C LEU A 23 -5.51 -5.99 4.77
N LEU A 24 -5.81 -7.19 4.28
CA LEU A 24 -7.09 -7.85 4.55
C LEU A 24 -7.22 -8.25 6.03
N LEU A 25 -6.16 -8.77 6.64
CA LEU A 25 -6.13 -9.10 8.07
C LEU A 25 -6.36 -7.84 8.91
N PHE A 26 -5.68 -6.74 8.58
CA PHE A 26 -5.87 -5.47 9.26
C PHE A 26 -7.31 -4.97 9.12
N MET A 27 -7.89 -5.00 7.92
CA MET A 27 -9.28 -4.61 7.71
C MET A 27 -10.26 -5.49 8.49
N ALA A 28 -10.05 -6.81 8.49
CA ALA A 28 -10.89 -7.76 9.22
C ALA A 28 -10.83 -7.51 10.74
N LEU A 29 -9.63 -7.28 11.30
CA LEU A 29 -9.46 -6.95 12.72
C LEU A 29 -10.04 -5.57 13.06
N ALA A 30 -9.82 -4.57 12.22
CA ALA A 30 -10.39 -3.24 12.39
C ALA A 30 -11.92 -3.29 12.39
N LEU A 31 -12.52 -4.11 11.51
CA LEU A 31 -13.98 -4.29 11.44
C LEU A 31 -14.51 -5.12 12.62
N ALA A 32 -13.86 -6.24 12.93
CA ALA A 32 -14.24 -7.10 14.05
C ALA A 32 -14.22 -6.33 15.38
N THR A 33 -13.20 -5.49 15.59
CA THR A 33 -13.14 -4.64 16.79
C THR A 33 -14.26 -3.60 16.86
N GLN A 34 -14.84 -3.15 15.73
CA GLN A 34 -16.05 -2.31 15.76
C GLN A 34 -17.26 -3.04 16.33
N PHE A 35 -17.39 -4.34 16.05
CA PHE A 35 -18.53 -5.15 16.51
C PHE A 35 -18.33 -5.70 17.93
N VAL A 36 -17.09 -6.01 18.30
CA VAL A 36 -16.76 -6.55 19.63
C VAL A 36 -16.78 -5.47 20.71
N ARG A 37 -16.37 -4.24 20.35
CA ARG A 37 -16.35 -3.10 21.28
C ARG A 37 -17.56 -2.20 21.10
N THR A 38 -18.71 -2.71 21.54
CA THR A 38 -19.97 -1.95 21.65
C THR A 38 -19.91 -0.89 22.75
N ASP A 39 -18.85 -0.89 23.58
CA ASP A 39 -18.55 0.13 24.58
C ASP A 39 -18.08 1.46 23.98
N LEU A 40 -17.66 1.48 22.70
CA LEU A 40 -17.27 2.71 22.00
C LEU A 40 -18.28 3.07 20.92
N ASP A 41 -18.68 4.35 20.93
CA ASP A 41 -19.48 4.93 19.87
C ASP A 41 -18.75 4.83 18.53
N TRP A 42 -19.25 3.99 17.61
CA TRP A 42 -18.61 3.72 16.32
C TRP A 42 -18.43 4.99 15.46
N VAL A 43 -19.20 6.05 15.74
CA VAL A 43 -19.16 7.33 15.00
C VAL A 43 -18.07 8.25 15.55
N GLN A 44 -17.97 8.33 16.88
CA GLN A 44 -17.11 9.29 17.59
C GLN A 44 -15.70 8.73 17.83
N ALA A 45 -15.60 7.42 18.10
CA ALA A 45 -14.35 6.79 18.48
C ALA A 45 -13.39 6.63 17.30
N THR A 46 -12.21 7.26 17.43
CA THR A 46 -11.06 7.09 16.54
C THR A 46 -10.51 5.68 16.64
N LEU A 47 -9.85 5.19 15.58
CA LEU A 47 -9.28 3.85 15.59
C LEU A 47 -8.20 3.68 16.68
N SER A 48 -7.56 4.78 17.10
CA SER A 48 -6.59 4.79 18.21
C SER A 48 -7.22 4.46 19.56
N LEU A 49 -8.49 4.81 19.81
CA LEU A 49 -9.18 4.43 21.04
C LEU A 49 -9.43 2.92 21.12
N TYR A 50 -9.57 2.25 19.97
CA TYR A 50 -9.67 0.79 19.91
C TYR A 50 -8.34 0.09 20.28
N LEU A 51 -7.19 0.80 20.32
CA LEU A 51 -5.92 0.26 20.83
C LEU A 51 -5.88 0.17 22.37
N HIS A 52 -6.83 0.80 23.08
CA HIS A 52 -6.89 0.80 24.54
C HIS A 52 -8.02 -0.09 25.05
N GLY A 53 -7.71 -1.32 25.46
CA GLY A 53 -8.68 -2.27 25.99
C GLY A 53 -8.30 -3.74 25.75
N PRO A 54 -9.18 -4.70 26.08
CA PRO A 54 -9.03 -6.08 25.65
C PRO A 54 -8.92 -6.11 24.12
N TRP A 55 -7.99 -6.89 23.55
CA TRP A 55 -7.63 -6.92 22.12
C TRP A 55 -6.72 -5.79 21.59
N GLY A 56 -6.32 -4.82 22.43
CA GLY A 56 -5.40 -3.75 22.02
C GLY A 56 -4.07 -4.26 21.44
N LEU A 57 -3.53 -5.35 21.99
CA LEU A 57 -2.32 -6.01 21.47
C LEU A 57 -2.50 -6.58 20.05
N ALA A 58 -3.63 -7.24 19.78
CA ALA A 58 -3.91 -7.81 18.47
C ALA A 58 -4.08 -6.73 17.40
N LEU A 59 -4.70 -5.59 17.76
CA LEU A 59 -4.82 -4.46 16.85
C LEU A 59 -3.45 -3.81 16.59
N ARG A 60 -2.61 -3.65 17.63
CA ARG A 60 -1.25 -3.11 17.50
C ARG A 60 -0.36 -3.99 16.62
N THR A 61 -0.40 -5.31 16.79
CA THR A 61 0.36 -6.22 15.92
C THR A 61 -0.11 -6.12 14.48
N ALA A 62 -1.42 -6.01 14.24
CA ALA A 62 -1.97 -5.79 12.90
C ALA A 62 -1.51 -4.45 12.29
N TYR A 63 -1.41 -3.38 13.09
CA TYR A 63 -0.85 -2.09 12.65
C TYR A 63 0.63 -2.20 12.27
N CYS A 64 1.45 -2.90 13.07
CA CYS A 64 2.85 -3.13 12.74
C CYS A 64 3.02 -3.97 11.47
N LEU A 65 2.18 -5.00 11.30
CA LEU A 65 2.15 -5.80 10.07
C LEU A 65 1.73 -4.97 8.85
N LEU A 66 0.76 -4.06 9.02
CA LEU A 66 0.35 -3.13 7.98
C LEU A 66 1.47 -2.16 7.60
N ALA A 67 2.17 -1.59 8.59
CA ALA A 67 3.32 -0.72 8.36
C ALA A 67 4.40 -1.45 7.54
N LEU A 68 4.74 -2.68 7.93
CA LEU A 68 5.70 -3.50 7.19
C LEU A 68 5.23 -3.79 5.76
N ALA A 69 3.94 -4.11 5.59
CA ALA A 69 3.35 -4.36 4.27
C ALA A 69 3.45 -3.13 3.34
N ILE A 70 3.17 -1.93 3.85
CA ILE A 70 3.29 -0.68 3.09
C ILE A 70 4.74 -0.44 2.65
N ALA A 71 5.70 -0.60 3.55
CA ALA A 71 7.13 -0.43 3.25
C ALA A 71 7.64 -1.46 2.22
N VAL A 72 7.28 -2.74 2.41
CA VAL A 72 7.65 -3.83 1.50
C VAL A 72 7.02 -3.64 0.12
N LEU A 73 5.76 -3.21 0.04
CA LEU A 73 5.08 -2.94 -1.23
C LEU A 73 5.76 -1.80 -2.00
N GLY A 74 6.10 -0.70 -1.32
CA GLY A 74 6.85 0.41 -1.92
C GLY A 74 8.21 -0.04 -2.46
N LEU A 75 8.96 -0.82 -1.68
CA LEU A 75 10.26 -1.34 -2.09
C LEU A 75 10.17 -2.35 -3.25
N ALA A 76 9.14 -3.20 -3.27
CA ALA A 76 8.88 -4.15 -4.34
C ALA A 76 8.55 -3.45 -5.66
N LEU A 77 7.77 -2.36 -5.61
CA LEU A 77 7.49 -1.51 -6.78
C LEU A 77 8.75 -0.83 -7.29
N TYR A 78 9.55 -0.25 -6.38
CA TYR A 78 10.83 0.35 -6.76
C TYR A 78 11.77 -0.67 -7.42
N ARG A 79 11.81 -1.91 -6.91
CA ARG A 79 12.62 -2.99 -7.46
C ARG A 79 12.09 -3.57 -8.78
N SER A 80 10.82 -3.38 -9.11
CA SER A 80 10.22 -3.85 -10.37
C SER A 80 10.12 -2.79 -11.46
N SER A 81 10.28 -1.50 -11.14
CA SER A 81 10.38 -0.43 -12.16
C SER A 81 11.64 -0.58 -13.02
N HIS A 82 11.51 -0.39 -14.34
CA HIS A 82 12.61 -0.51 -15.31
C HIS A 82 12.84 0.83 -16.03
N GLY A 83 13.97 1.49 -15.77
CA GLY A 83 14.42 2.63 -16.58
C GLY A 83 15.36 3.63 -15.88
N PRO A 84 15.95 4.59 -16.63
CA PRO A 84 16.89 5.60 -16.13
C PRO A 84 16.27 6.63 -15.14
N ARG A 85 14.96 6.55 -14.88
CA ARG A 85 14.20 7.46 -14.01
C ARG A 85 13.63 6.76 -12.78
N ARG A 86 14.30 5.71 -12.29
CA ARG A 86 14.00 5.12 -10.97
C ARG A 86 14.17 6.18 -9.89
N SER A 87 13.06 6.58 -9.27
CA SER A 87 13.07 7.49 -8.14
C SER A 87 12.70 6.74 -6.87
N ALA A 88 13.53 6.87 -5.83
CA ALA A 88 13.27 6.33 -4.51
C ALA A 88 12.33 7.22 -3.66
N ALA A 89 11.83 8.32 -4.20
CA ALA A 89 10.99 9.25 -3.43
C ALA A 89 9.67 8.62 -2.94
N ALA A 90 8.95 7.90 -3.82
CA ALA A 90 7.71 7.22 -3.44
C ALA A 90 7.91 6.11 -2.37
N PRO A 91 8.87 5.18 -2.52
CA PRO A 91 9.12 4.18 -1.47
C PRO A 91 9.62 4.80 -0.17
N LEU A 92 10.42 5.88 -0.21
CA LEU A 92 10.82 6.60 1.00
C LEU A 92 9.61 7.18 1.74
N LEU A 93 8.65 7.79 1.02
CA LEU A 93 7.41 8.27 1.62
C LEU A 93 6.59 7.14 2.24
N PHE A 94 6.51 5.98 1.60
CA PHE A 94 5.84 4.81 2.20
C PHE A 94 6.57 4.28 3.45
N VAL A 95 7.90 4.29 3.46
CA VAL A 95 8.70 3.91 4.64
C VAL A 95 8.48 4.92 5.78
N LEU A 96 8.52 6.23 5.51
CA LEU A 96 8.24 7.25 6.51
C LEU A 96 6.81 7.14 7.05
N SER A 97 5.86 6.81 6.17
CA SER A 97 4.49 6.55 6.57
C SER A 97 4.37 5.33 7.49
N ALA A 98 5.04 4.23 7.13
CA ALA A 98 5.11 3.01 7.94
C ALA A 98 5.75 3.26 9.30
N LEU A 99 6.82 4.06 9.37
CA LEU A 99 7.45 4.45 10.63
C LEU A 99 6.50 5.26 11.50
N GLY A 100 5.81 6.27 10.94
CA GLY A 100 4.80 7.03 11.67
C GLY A 100 3.67 6.14 12.20
N LEU A 101 3.21 5.19 11.40
CA LEU A 101 2.19 4.22 11.79
C LEU A 101 2.65 3.29 12.93
N ALA A 102 3.88 2.79 12.85
CA ALA A 102 4.47 1.97 13.90
C ALA A 102 4.68 2.78 15.20
N THR A 103 5.09 4.05 15.09
CA THR A 103 5.21 4.96 16.23
C THR A 103 3.86 5.19 16.91
N VAL A 104 2.76 5.35 16.16
CA VAL A 104 1.41 5.43 16.76
C VAL A 104 1.07 4.14 17.51
N ALA A 105 1.28 2.97 16.89
CA ALA A 105 0.93 1.69 17.50
C ALA A 105 1.75 1.37 18.77
N ILE A 106 3.05 1.65 18.75
CA ILE A 106 3.95 1.42 19.89
C ILE A 106 3.79 2.53 20.93
N GLY A 107 3.67 3.79 20.49
CA GLY A 107 3.52 4.97 21.35
C GLY A 107 2.29 4.87 22.24
N ASP A 108 1.13 4.55 21.67
CA ASP A 108 -0.12 4.39 22.44
C ASP A 108 -0.05 3.25 23.49
N SER A 109 0.94 2.36 23.38
CA SER A 109 1.13 1.24 24.30
C SER A 109 1.82 1.62 25.62
N TRP A 110 2.85 2.46 25.53
CA TRP A 110 3.79 2.67 26.65
C TRP A 110 3.90 4.14 27.05
N LEU A 111 3.84 5.08 26.10
CA LEU A 111 4.05 6.51 26.38
C LEU A 111 3.07 7.12 27.41
N PRO A 112 1.78 6.74 27.47
CA PRO A 112 0.87 7.30 28.45
C PRO A 112 1.27 7.00 29.91
N GLN A 113 1.97 5.89 30.15
CA GLN A 113 2.41 5.49 31.49
C GLN A 113 3.66 6.24 31.95
N TRP A 114 4.56 6.58 31.01
CA TRP A 114 5.84 7.22 31.29
C TRP A 114 5.81 8.74 31.13
N THR A 115 5.04 9.25 30.16
CA THR A 115 5.02 10.67 29.77
C THR A 115 3.62 11.11 29.30
N PRO A 116 2.64 11.23 30.22
CA PRO A 116 1.24 11.47 29.87
C PRO A 116 0.99 12.80 29.14
N LEU A 117 1.83 13.81 29.36
CA LEU A 117 1.74 15.11 28.67
C LEU A 117 2.31 15.07 27.24
N LEU A 118 3.26 14.17 26.97
CA LEU A 118 3.95 14.09 25.68
C LEU A 118 3.28 13.06 24.75
N ALA A 119 2.58 12.09 25.30
CA ALA A 119 1.89 11.04 24.55
C ALA A 119 0.92 11.58 23.47
N PRO A 120 0.03 12.56 23.76
CA PRO A 120 -0.89 13.08 22.73
C PRO A 120 -0.16 13.85 21.63
N PHE A 121 0.92 14.55 21.97
CA PHE A 121 1.73 15.30 21.00
C PHE A 121 2.46 14.37 20.04
N ILE A 122 3.13 13.34 20.56
CA ILE A 122 3.84 12.34 19.76
C ILE A 122 2.84 11.54 18.90
N HIS A 123 1.68 11.16 19.47
CA HIS A 123 0.61 10.53 18.72
C HIS A 123 0.15 11.38 17.54
N GLY A 124 -0.16 12.66 17.79
CA GLY A 124 -0.60 13.59 16.75
C GLY A 124 0.45 13.79 15.66
N LEU A 125 1.71 13.98 16.03
CA LEU A 125 2.81 14.16 15.09
C LEU A 125 3.04 12.90 14.24
N ALA A 126 3.06 11.73 14.85
CA ALA A 126 3.26 10.45 14.17
C ALA A 126 2.08 10.13 13.22
N ALA A 127 0.83 10.34 13.67
CA ALA A 127 -0.35 10.14 12.85
C ALA A 127 -0.37 11.09 11.65
N ASN A 128 -0.11 12.39 11.85
CA ASN A 128 -0.05 13.37 10.76
C ASN A 128 1.05 13.03 9.76
N THR A 129 2.23 12.63 10.24
CA THR A 129 3.34 12.19 9.39
C THR A 129 2.94 10.95 8.57
N ALA A 130 2.31 9.97 9.22
CA ALA A 130 1.86 8.75 8.56
C ALA A 130 0.90 9.05 7.39
N PHE A 131 -0.11 9.89 7.61
CA PHE A 131 -1.10 10.24 6.58
C PHE A 131 -0.55 11.15 5.48
N LEU A 132 0.27 12.15 5.83
CA LEU A 132 0.88 13.05 4.84
C LEU A 132 1.86 12.29 3.94
N CYS A 133 2.72 11.46 4.52
CA CYS A 133 3.64 10.64 3.75
C CYS A 133 2.90 9.58 2.93
N ALA A 134 1.85 8.93 3.46
CA ALA A 134 1.03 7.98 2.69
C ALA A 134 0.38 8.66 1.49
N SER A 135 -0.39 9.73 1.70
CA SER A 135 -1.15 10.41 0.64
C SER A 135 -0.24 11.01 -0.44
N THR A 136 0.88 11.63 -0.05
CA THR A 136 1.89 12.14 -1.00
C THR A 136 2.57 10.99 -1.74
N GLY A 137 2.89 9.90 -1.04
CA GLY A 137 3.46 8.68 -1.62
C GLY A 137 2.52 8.04 -2.64
N MET A 138 1.21 7.99 -2.35
CA MET A 138 0.18 7.49 -3.26
C MET A 138 0.10 8.31 -4.55
N LEU A 139 0.09 9.64 -4.44
CA LEU A 139 0.11 10.53 -5.60
C LEU A 139 1.37 10.29 -6.43
N LEU A 140 2.55 10.37 -5.80
CA LEU A 140 3.82 10.22 -6.52
C LEU A 140 3.95 8.84 -7.18
N GLN A 141 3.53 7.78 -6.48
CA GLN A 141 3.53 6.42 -7.00
C GLN A 141 2.55 6.29 -8.18
N ALA A 142 1.32 6.80 -8.07
CA ALA A 142 0.36 6.79 -9.17
C ALA A 142 0.87 7.57 -10.39
N TRP A 143 1.57 8.69 -10.18
CA TRP A 143 2.22 9.44 -11.25
C TRP A 143 3.32 8.65 -11.95
N TYR A 144 4.17 7.94 -11.20
CA TYR A 144 5.18 7.05 -11.77
C TYR A 144 4.54 5.93 -12.59
N LEU A 145 3.47 5.31 -12.08
CA LEU A 145 2.76 4.23 -12.79
C LEU A 145 2.11 4.68 -14.11
N ARG A 146 1.74 5.96 -14.24
CA ARG A 146 1.23 6.50 -15.52
C ARG A 146 2.28 6.50 -16.63
N ARG A 147 3.57 6.49 -16.28
CA ARG A 147 4.69 6.48 -17.22
C ARG A 147 5.23 5.08 -17.50
N GLU A 148 4.76 4.06 -16.78
CA GLU A 148 5.19 2.67 -16.92
C GLU A 148 4.32 1.94 -17.98
N PRO A 149 4.94 1.33 -19.01
CA PRO A 149 4.22 0.50 -19.97
C PRO A 149 3.48 -0.65 -19.27
N GLY A 150 2.20 -0.87 -19.62
CA GLY A 150 1.37 -1.91 -19.01
C GLY A 150 0.63 -1.50 -17.72
N TRP A 151 0.84 -0.29 -17.22
CA TRP A 151 0.08 0.28 -16.09
C TRP A 151 -0.94 1.34 -16.48
N ALA A 152 -0.94 1.83 -17.73
CA ALA A 152 -1.74 2.97 -18.19
C ALA A 152 -3.23 2.94 -17.78
N GLY A 153 -3.92 1.80 -17.96
CA GLY A 153 -5.34 1.67 -17.60
C GLY A 153 -5.60 1.77 -16.10
N LEU A 154 -4.84 1.02 -15.28
CA LEU A 154 -4.99 1.05 -13.81
C LEU A 154 -4.44 2.35 -13.21
N ALA A 155 -3.41 2.94 -13.82
CA ALA A 155 -2.75 4.14 -13.32
C ALA A 155 -3.67 5.38 -13.37
N GLY A 156 -4.56 5.48 -14.36
CA GLY A 156 -5.58 6.54 -14.39
C GLY A 156 -6.54 6.46 -13.20
N GLN A 157 -7.04 5.26 -12.90
CA GLN A 157 -7.91 5.02 -11.75
C GLN A 157 -7.19 5.25 -10.43
N LEU A 158 -5.96 4.73 -10.26
CA LEU A 158 -5.15 4.94 -9.06
C LEU A 158 -4.80 6.42 -8.87
N TRP A 159 -4.60 7.18 -9.95
CA TRP A 159 -4.34 8.62 -9.87
C TRP A 159 -5.55 9.41 -9.37
N GLY A 160 -6.74 9.17 -9.93
CA GLY A 160 -7.97 9.81 -9.44
C GLY A 160 -8.27 9.44 -7.99
N TRP A 161 -8.06 8.17 -7.63
CA TRP A 161 -8.31 7.69 -6.27
C TRP A 161 -7.26 8.20 -5.26
N ALA A 162 -6.01 8.42 -5.68
CA ALA A 162 -5.00 9.07 -4.84
C ALA A 162 -5.37 10.53 -4.55
N TRP A 163 -5.89 11.26 -5.53
CA TRP A 163 -6.44 12.61 -5.31
C TRP A 163 -7.63 12.61 -4.37
N LEU A 164 -8.55 11.65 -4.51
CA LEU A 164 -9.66 11.48 -3.58
C LEU A 164 -9.15 11.28 -2.14
N ALA A 165 -8.17 10.40 -1.93
CA ALA A 165 -7.57 10.18 -0.62
C ALA A 165 -6.92 11.45 -0.05
N PHE A 166 -6.19 12.19 -0.89
CA PHE A 166 -5.55 13.45 -0.52
C PHE A 166 -6.58 14.52 -0.12
N VAL A 167 -7.61 14.75 -0.95
CA VAL A 167 -8.67 15.72 -0.67
C VAL A 167 -9.44 15.35 0.59
N LEU A 168 -9.79 14.07 0.77
CA LEU A 168 -10.45 13.60 1.99
C LEU A 168 -9.59 13.80 3.24
N LEU A 169 -8.28 13.60 3.15
CA LEU A 169 -7.35 13.88 4.25
C LEU A 169 -7.36 15.37 4.61
N TRP A 170 -7.23 16.25 3.61
CA TRP A 170 -7.28 17.70 3.85
C TRP A 170 -8.63 18.17 4.39
N LEU A 171 -9.72 17.61 3.86
CA LEU A 171 -11.07 17.85 4.38
C LEU A 171 -11.16 17.44 5.84
N HIS A 172 -10.64 16.26 6.21
CA HIS A 172 -10.62 15.81 7.60
C HIS A 172 -9.80 16.71 8.54
N VAL A 173 -8.68 17.26 8.05
CA VAL A 173 -7.80 18.15 8.83
C VAL A 173 -8.41 19.55 8.99
N LEU A 174 -8.93 20.13 7.91
CA LEU A 174 -9.44 21.50 7.87
C LEU A 174 -10.88 21.59 8.39
N TRP A 175 -11.71 20.61 8.09
CA TRP A 175 -13.11 20.58 8.50
C TRP A 175 -13.26 19.83 9.83
N ARG A 176 -13.39 20.60 10.92
CA ARG A 176 -13.53 20.08 12.30
C ARG A 176 -14.95 19.74 12.76
N GLY A 177 -15.96 20.01 11.94
CA GLY A 177 -17.39 19.77 12.20
C GLY A 177 -17.84 18.30 12.28
N PRO A 178 -17.46 17.40 11.34
CA PRO A 178 -17.86 15.99 11.38
C PRO A 178 -17.26 15.25 12.58
N PRO A 179 -17.93 14.20 13.06
CA PRO A 179 -17.38 13.35 14.11
C PRO A 179 -16.02 12.78 13.65
N ARG A 180 -14.98 13.05 14.43
CA ARG A 180 -13.59 12.78 14.05
C ARG A 180 -13.33 11.30 13.75
N GLY A 181 -14.01 10.39 14.46
CA GLY A 181 -13.91 8.95 14.23
C GLY A 181 -14.33 8.53 12.83
N ALA A 182 -15.49 8.98 12.35
CA ALA A 182 -16.02 8.63 11.03
C ALA A 182 -15.13 9.16 9.90
N GLY A 183 -14.67 10.42 9.99
CA GLY A 183 -13.79 11.01 8.99
C GLY A 183 -12.45 10.29 8.87
N GLN A 184 -11.83 9.95 10.00
CA GLN A 184 -10.57 9.20 10.02
C GLN A 184 -10.74 7.78 9.44
N LYS A 185 -11.81 7.08 9.79
CA LYS A 185 -12.10 5.73 9.27
C LYS A 185 -12.31 5.75 7.75
N LEU A 186 -13.04 6.75 7.25
CA LEU A 186 -13.23 6.92 5.80
C LEU A 186 -11.88 7.09 5.08
N VAL A 187 -11.01 7.97 5.59
CA VAL A 187 -9.66 8.17 5.02
C VAL A 187 -8.85 6.87 5.04
N ILE A 188 -8.87 6.13 6.15
CA ILE A 188 -8.17 4.84 6.26
C ILE A 188 -8.70 3.83 5.23
N VAL A 189 -10.02 3.68 5.09
CA VAL A 189 -10.62 2.75 4.13
C VAL A 189 -10.22 3.10 2.70
N VAL A 190 -10.24 4.40 2.36
CA VAL A 190 -9.84 4.88 1.03
C VAL A 190 -8.35 4.60 0.76
N ILE A 191 -7.46 4.88 1.71
CA ILE A 191 -6.03 4.59 1.59
C ILE A 191 -5.76 3.08 1.50
N ALA A 192 -6.40 2.29 2.37
CA ALA A 192 -6.26 0.83 2.38
C ALA A 192 -6.76 0.19 1.09
N GLY A 193 -7.91 0.63 0.57
CA GLY A 193 -8.45 0.18 -0.71
C GLY A 193 -7.51 0.49 -1.87
N TRP A 194 -6.93 1.68 -1.90
CA TRP A 194 -5.94 2.05 -2.90
C TRP A 194 -4.68 1.17 -2.84
N LEU A 195 -4.13 0.94 -1.64
CA LEU A 195 -2.98 0.06 -1.43
C LEU A 195 -3.27 -1.38 -1.83
N LEU A 196 -4.48 -1.86 -1.56
CA LEU A 196 -4.94 -3.19 -1.95
C LEU A 196 -5.02 -3.32 -3.47
N CYS A 197 -5.60 -2.33 -4.16
CA CYS A 197 -5.64 -2.30 -5.63
C CYS A 197 -4.24 -2.26 -6.24
N LEU A 198 -3.32 -1.49 -5.65
CA LEU A 198 -1.92 -1.44 -6.07
C LEU A 198 -1.22 -2.80 -5.89
N ALA A 199 -1.34 -3.41 -4.71
CA ALA A 199 -0.74 -4.71 -4.40
C ALA A 199 -1.32 -5.82 -5.29
N TRP A 200 -2.62 -5.81 -5.53
CA TRP A 200 -3.31 -6.72 -6.43
C TRP A 200 -2.86 -6.53 -7.89
N GLY A 201 -2.69 -5.28 -8.33
CA GLY A 201 -2.14 -4.95 -9.63
C GLY A 201 -0.70 -5.43 -9.82
N LEU A 202 0.14 -5.35 -8.78
CA LEU A 202 1.49 -5.90 -8.77
C LEU A 202 1.46 -7.45 -8.80
N TRP A 203 0.62 -8.07 -7.99
CA TRP A 203 0.47 -9.52 -7.92
C TRP A 203 0.03 -10.12 -9.26
N ARG A 204 -1.00 -9.55 -9.92
CA ARG A 204 -1.46 -10.01 -11.24
C ARG A 204 -0.37 -9.92 -12.31
N ARG A 205 0.43 -8.85 -12.30
CA ARG A 205 1.52 -8.66 -13.28
C ARG A 205 2.71 -9.57 -13.00
N SER A 206 3.03 -9.83 -11.74
CA SER A 206 4.05 -10.82 -11.35
C SER A 206 3.67 -12.26 -11.74
N GLN A 207 2.39 -12.50 -12.03
CA GLN A 207 1.87 -13.78 -12.50
C GLN A 207 1.81 -13.91 -14.02
N GLN A 208 2.03 -12.85 -14.80
CA GLN A 208 2.09 -13.00 -16.25
C GLN A 208 3.47 -13.56 -16.62
N PRO A 209 3.60 -14.87 -16.96
CA PRO A 209 4.86 -15.41 -17.44
C PRO A 209 5.24 -14.69 -18.74
N VAL A 210 6.55 -14.64 -19.03
CA VAL A 210 7.19 -14.12 -20.25
C VAL A 210 6.67 -14.77 -21.57
N ALA A 211 5.66 -15.64 -21.49
CA ALA A 211 5.08 -16.43 -22.57
C ALA A 211 4.49 -15.60 -23.74
N VAL A 212 4.18 -14.32 -23.57
CA VAL A 212 3.65 -13.48 -24.67
C VAL A 212 4.74 -13.07 -25.68
N HIS A 213 6.02 -13.13 -25.32
CA HIS A 213 7.10 -12.79 -26.26
C HIS A 213 7.56 -13.94 -27.17
N ALA A 214 7.18 -15.19 -26.88
CA ALA A 214 7.49 -16.34 -27.74
C ALA A 214 6.44 -16.55 -28.87
N ALA A 215 5.22 -16.04 -28.69
CA ALA A 215 4.15 -16.17 -29.68
C ALA A 215 4.33 -15.24 -30.89
N HIS A 216 5.05 -14.11 -30.74
CA HIS A 216 5.35 -13.21 -31.85
C HIS A 216 6.63 -13.56 -32.64
N THR A 217 7.56 -14.32 -32.06
CA THR A 217 8.78 -14.77 -32.75
C THR A 217 8.60 -16.08 -33.52
N CYS A 218 7.65 -16.94 -33.14
CA CYS A 218 7.41 -18.20 -33.84
C CYS A 218 6.57 -18.09 -35.13
N HIS A 219 6.00 -16.92 -35.45
CA HIS A 219 5.32 -16.70 -36.74
C HIS A 219 6.24 -16.19 -37.87
N GLY A 220 7.53 -15.95 -37.59
CA GLY A 220 8.49 -15.42 -38.56
C GLY A 220 9.49 -16.41 -39.15
N VAL A 221 9.47 -17.69 -38.72
CA VAL A 221 10.39 -18.72 -39.23
C VAL A 221 9.58 -19.89 -39.81
N SER A 222 8.91 -19.65 -40.94
CA SER A 222 8.38 -20.72 -41.78
C SER A 222 9.10 -20.72 -43.12
N CYS A 223 10.10 -21.62 -43.19
CA CYS A 223 10.54 -22.39 -44.35
C CYS A 223 10.57 -21.71 -45.73
N ALA A 224 11.71 -21.12 -46.07
CA ALA A 224 12.13 -20.96 -47.47
C ALA A 224 13.50 -21.63 -47.68
N HIS A 225 13.51 -22.97 -47.64
CA HIS A 225 14.60 -23.75 -48.24
C HIS A 225 14.08 -25.11 -48.73
N SER A 226 13.81 -25.20 -50.03
CA SER A 226 13.75 -26.45 -50.81
C SER A 226 13.87 -26.04 -52.29
N ASN A 227 15.10 -25.77 -52.74
CA ASN A 227 15.84 -26.61 -53.68
C ASN A 227 14.98 -27.37 -54.70
N LYS A 228 15.01 -26.92 -55.96
CA LYS A 228 14.84 -27.78 -57.12
C LYS A 228 16.02 -27.53 -58.07
N ASP A 229 16.72 -28.64 -58.29
CA ASP A 229 17.97 -28.86 -59.00
C ASP A 229 17.91 -28.59 -60.53
N PRO A 230 19.06 -28.62 -61.23
CA PRO A 230 19.26 -28.00 -62.54
C PRO A 230 18.88 -28.92 -63.70
N ASN A 231 18.53 -28.29 -64.82
CA ASN A 231 18.74 -28.80 -66.18
C ASN A 231 18.74 -27.63 -67.17
#